data_AF-A0A172RZ63-F1
#
_entry.id   AF-A0A172RZ63-F1
#
_cell.length_a   1.000
_cell.length_b   1.000
_cell.length_c   1.000
_cell.angle_alpha   90.00
_cell.angle_beta   90.00
_cell.angle_gamma   90.00
#
_symmetry.space_group_name_H-M   'P 1'
#
loop_
_entity.id
_entity.type
_entity.pdbx_description
1 polymer ?
#
loop_
_entity_poly.entity_id
_entity_poly.type
_entity_poly.pdbx_seq_one_letter_code
_entity_poly.pdbx_strand_id
1 'polypeptide(L)'
;MDVVSNQTYLGVILHDASQALLLPDVVLLLVFMGYALFCIGSVVVEGIIERRHFHVTMPQFLAALNDAAPNEIEQVVRTSGLLNRQKDALLTVYEYRALPGDSLLALIRRTVSEEEARRDKVVGRNDIASKVAPMLGLMGTLIPLGPGIAALGTGDVTSLSQSIIVAFDTTVAGLATAVVCLIVAKVRRGWYENYMTALDSAMATMLQKIGDMREADFGPDVKQPGETTMDTNRSAASIVFANGAVGASKVPDAEPLAQEMAHDSVKAQA
;
A
#
# COMPACT_ATOMS: atom_id res chain seq x y z
N MET A 1 56.39 -5.44 -5.53
CA MET A 1 55.91 -4.21 -6.19
C MET A 1 54.49 -4.36 -6.75
N ASP A 2 53.90 -5.55 -6.61
CA ASP A 2 52.62 -5.91 -7.24
C ASP A 2 51.39 -5.47 -6.45
N VAL A 3 51.48 -5.42 -5.11
CA VAL A 3 50.36 -4.99 -4.25
C VAL A 3 50.04 -3.51 -4.43
N VAL A 4 51.04 -2.63 -4.53
CA VAL A 4 50.84 -1.18 -4.75
C VAL A 4 50.26 -0.93 -6.13
N SER A 5 50.76 -1.63 -7.16
CA SER A 5 50.23 -1.53 -8.53
C SER A 5 48.76 -1.95 -8.59
N ASN A 6 48.41 -3.09 -7.97
CA ASN A 6 47.03 -3.60 -7.99
C ASN A 6 46.04 -2.71 -7.22
N GLN A 7 46.48 -2.05 -6.13
CA GLN A 7 45.68 -1.06 -5.40
C GLN A 7 45.39 0.20 -6.24
N THR A 8 46.36 0.66 -7.04
CA THR A 8 46.17 1.80 -7.95
C THR A 8 45.18 1.48 -9.08
N TYR A 9 45.25 0.27 -9.67
CA TYR A 9 44.31 -0.14 -10.72
C TYR A 9 42.87 -0.28 -10.20
N LEU A 10 42.68 -0.90 -9.04
CA LEU A 10 41.35 -1.02 -8.41
C LEU A 10 40.74 0.35 -8.09
N GLY A 11 41.55 1.28 -7.59
CA GLY A 11 41.11 2.64 -7.28
C GLY A 11 40.65 3.43 -8.51
N VAL A 12 41.39 3.34 -9.63
CA VAL A 12 41.03 4.02 -10.89
C VAL A 12 39.74 3.46 -11.47
N ILE A 13 39.60 2.12 -11.50
CA ILE A 13 38.38 1.47 -12.01
C ILE A 13 37.16 1.86 -11.16
N LEU A 14 37.29 1.89 -9.83
CA LEU A 14 36.20 2.29 -8.94
C LEU A 14 35.85 3.77 -9.10
N HIS A 15 36.85 4.64 -9.28
CA HIS A 15 36.63 6.06 -9.51
C HIS A 15 35.85 6.29 -10.83
N ASP A 16 36.32 5.70 -11.93
CA ASP A 16 35.68 5.83 -13.24
C ASP A 16 34.26 5.27 -13.23
N ALA A 17 34.06 4.12 -12.58
CA ALA A 17 32.74 3.54 -12.39
C ALA A 17 31.83 4.50 -11.60
N SER A 18 32.28 5.02 -10.46
CA SER A 18 31.52 5.97 -9.64
C SER A 18 31.14 7.23 -10.42
N GLN A 19 32.08 7.82 -11.17
CA GLN A 19 31.82 8.99 -12.01
C GLN A 19 30.81 8.70 -13.12
N ALA A 20 30.86 7.51 -13.72
CA ALA A 20 29.87 7.08 -14.71
C ALA A 20 28.45 6.95 -14.13
N LEU A 21 28.31 6.71 -12.82
CA LEU A 21 27.02 6.66 -12.14
C LEU A 21 26.39 8.04 -11.88
N LEU A 22 27.13 9.15 -12.03
CA LEU A 22 26.58 10.49 -11.78
C LEU A 22 25.45 10.83 -12.73
N LEU A 23 25.65 10.62 -14.03
CA LEU A 23 24.65 10.91 -15.05
C LEU A 23 23.34 10.11 -14.84
N PRO A 24 23.36 8.78 -14.67
CA PRO A 24 22.13 8.03 -14.43
C PRO A 24 21.48 8.38 -13.08
N ASP A 25 22.24 8.71 -12.05
CA ASP A 25 21.70 9.17 -10.77
C ASP A 25 20.88 10.46 -10.93
N VAL A 26 21.47 11.48 -11.56
CA VAL A 26 20.78 12.76 -11.81
C VAL A 26 19.55 12.57 -12.70
N VAL A 27 19.64 11.75 -13.75
CA VAL A 27 18.49 11.46 -14.63
C VAL A 27 17.38 10.77 -13.85
N LEU A 28 17.69 9.77 -13.03
CA LEU A 28 16.71 9.06 -12.22
C LEU A 28 16.07 10.00 -11.20
N LEU A 29 16.85 10.88 -10.56
CA LEU A 29 16.35 11.90 -9.65
C LEU A 29 15.39 12.87 -10.36
N LEU A 30 15.71 13.32 -11.57
CA LEU A 30 14.80 14.16 -12.38
C LEU A 30 13.48 13.43 -12.71
N VAL A 31 13.55 12.12 -13.01
CA VAL A 31 12.35 11.29 -13.23
C VAL A 31 11.50 11.22 -11.96
N PHE A 32 12.11 11.00 -10.79
CA PHE A 32 11.41 11.00 -9.51
C PHE A 32 10.78 12.37 -9.19
N MET A 33 11.48 13.46 -9.51
CA MET A 33 10.95 14.82 -9.32
C MET A 33 9.74 15.07 -10.24
N GLY A 34 9.80 14.66 -11.50
CA GLY A 34 8.65 14.69 -12.42
C GLY A 34 7.49 13.83 -11.92
N TYR A 35 7.77 12.64 -11.39
CA TYR A 35 6.78 11.77 -10.77
C TYR A 35 6.12 12.42 -9.55
N ALA A 36 6.87 13.09 -8.68
CA ALA A 36 6.33 13.82 -7.53
C ALA A 36 5.38 14.95 -7.96
N LEU A 37 5.71 15.69 -9.02
CA LEU A 37 4.83 16.71 -9.58
C LEU A 37 3.52 16.09 -10.13
N PHE A 38 3.62 14.97 -10.85
CA PHE A 38 2.45 14.24 -11.31
C PHE A 38 1.58 13.74 -10.14
N CYS A 39 2.22 13.23 -9.09
CA CYS A 39 1.54 12.79 -7.87
C CYS A 39 0.77 13.92 -7.19
N ILE A 40 1.36 15.12 -7.07
CA ILE A 40 0.65 16.30 -6.57
C ILE A 40 -0.60 16.58 -7.41
N GLY A 41 -0.45 16.63 -8.73
CA GLY A 41 -1.59 16.85 -9.64
C GLY A 41 -2.69 15.81 -9.46
N SER A 42 -2.31 14.54 -9.35
CA SER A 42 -3.26 13.45 -9.14
C SER A 42 -4.02 13.58 -7.82
N VAL A 43 -3.35 13.92 -6.71
CA VAL A 43 -3.98 14.09 -5.40
C VAL A 43 -4.84 15.35 -5.34
N VAL A 44 -4.48 16.41 -6.06
CA VAL A 44 -5.31 17.62 -6.16
C VAL A 44 -6.60 17.31 -6.91
N VAL A 45 -6.52 16.63 -8.06
CA VAL A 45 -7.69 16.22 -8.85
C VAL A 45 -8.58 15.29 -8.03
N GLU A 46 -7.99 14.25 -7.43
CA GLU A 46 -8.68 13.30 -6.57
C GLU A 46 -9.30 14.05 -5.39
N GLY A 47 -8.54 14.85 -4.64
CA GLY A 47 -9.02 15.60 -3.50
C GLY A 47 -10.13 16.61 -3.79
N ILE A 48 -10.14 17.27 -4.96
CA ILE A 48 -11.23 18.19 -5.36
C ILE A 48 -12.51 17.41 -5.69
N ILE A 49 -12.38 16.27 -6.39
CA ILE A 49 -13.51 15.41 -6.75
C ILE A 49 -14.08 14.72 -5.49
N GLU A 50 -13.19 14.20 -4.65
CA GLU A 50 -13.49 13.37 -3.48
C GLU A 50 -14.05 14.19 -2.31
N ARG A 51 -13.50 15.38 -2.01
CA ARG A 51 -14.04 16.28 -0.97
C ARG A 51 -15.49 16.68 -1.23
N ARG A 52 -15.96 16.56 -2.48
CA ARG A 52 -17.35 16.86 -2.85
C ARG A 52 -18.31 15.67 -2.67
N HIS A 53 -17.81 14.44 -2.60
CA HIS A 53 -18.64 13.22 -2.52
C HIS A 53 -18.62 12.56 -1.13
N PHE A 54 -17.50 12.61 -0.41
CA PHE A 54 -17.31 11.73 0.75
C PHE A 54 -17.82 12.29 2.09
N HIS A 55 -18.02 13.60 2.23
CA HIS A 55 -18.40 14.19 3.52
C HIS A 55 -19.92 14.19 3.82
N VAL A 56 -20.76 13.66 2.92
CA VAL A 56 -22.24 13.73 3.09
C VAL A 56 -22.99 12.41 2.82
N THR A 57 -22.40 11.41 2.14
CA THR A 57 -23.23 10.32 1.55
C THR A 57 -23.07 8.92 2.17
N MET A 58 -22.04 8.61 2.97
CA MET A 58 -21.88 7.25 3.54
C MET A 58 -22.90 6.87 4.62
N PRO A 59 -23.22 7.71 5.63
CA PRO A 59 -24.25 7.38 6.61
C PRO A 59 -25.63 7.24 5.96
N GLN A 60 -25.91 8.08 4.95
CA GLN A 60 -27.15 8.03 4.18
C GLN A 60 -27.23 6.80 3.28
N PHE A 61 -26.11 6.37 2.68
CA PHE A 61 -26.06 5.13 1.90
C PHE A 61 -26.27 3.90 2.78
N LEU A 62 -25.62 3.83 3.95
CA LEU A 62 -25.82 2.72 4.89
C LEU A 62 -27.26 2.69 5.42
N ALA A 63 -27.84 3.86 5.73
CA ALA A 63 -29.25 3.97 6.11
C ALA A 63 -30.19 3.57 4.96
N ALA A 64 -29.94 4.03 3.74
CA ALA A 64 -30.73 3.67 2.56
C ALA A 64 -30.62 2.18 2.21
N LEU A 65 -29.43 1.58 2.36
CA LEU A 65 -29.22 0.15 2.15
C LEU A 65 -29.96 -0.68 3.21
N ASN A 66 -29.98 -0.21 4.46
CA ASN A 66 -30.72 -0.84 5.54
C ASN A 66 -32.24 -0.75 5.35
N ASP A 67 -32.77 0.39 4.88
CA ASP A 67 -34.20 0.61 4.68
C ASP A 67 -34.76 0.11 3.32
N ALA A 68 -33.92 -0.11 2.30
CA ALA A 68 -34.37 -0.47 0.95
C ALA A 68 -35.16 -1.79 0.88
N ALA A 69 -36.21 -1.87 0.07
CA ALA A 69 -36.85 -3.17 -0.18
C ALA A 69 -35.90 -4.11 -0.98
N PRO A 70 -36.05 -5.45 -0.90
CA PRO A 70 -35.19 -6.43 -1.59
C PRO A 70 -34.96 -6.18 -3.08
N ASN A 71 -35.96 -5.63 -3.77
CA ASN A 71 -35.95 -5.27 -5.19
C ASN A 71 -35.29 -3.91 -5.50
N GLU A 72 -35.08 -3.08 -4.48
CA GLU A 72 -34.50 -1.74 -4.61
C GLU A 72 -32.99 -1.71 -4.27
N ILE A 73 -32.47 -2.78 -3.64
CA ILE A 73 -31.06 -2.89 -3.23
C ILE A 73 -30.11 -2.69 -4.41
N GLU A 74 -30.38 -3.32 -5.56
CA GLU A 74 -29.55 -3.13 -6.77
C GLU A 74 -29.55 -1.66 -7.21
N GLN A 75 -30.70 -1.00 -7.15
CA GLN A 75 -30.85 0.38 -7.60
C GLN A 75 -30.12 1.34 -6.65
N VAL A 76 -30.25 1.13 -5.33
CA VAL A 76 -29.56 1.90 -4.28
C VAL A 76 -28.04 1.74 -4.36
N VAL A 77 -27.53 0.55 -4.67
CA VAL A 77 -26.10 0.32 -4.90
C VAL A 77 -25.63 1.05 -6.17
N ARG A 78 -26.40 1.03 -7.26
CA ARG A 78 -26.04 1.70 -8.52
C ARG A 78 -26.06 3.23 -8.43
N THR A 79 -27.02 3.83 -7.74
CA THR A 79 -27.12 5.29 -7.53
C THR A 79 -26.23 5.81 -6.40
N SER A 80 -25.59 4.93 -5.63
CA SER A 80 -24.67 5.35 -4.57
C SER A 80 -23.47 6.13 -5.09
N GLY A 81 -22.85 6.95 -4.22
CA GLY A 81 -21.61 7.66 -4.50
C GLY A 81 -20.35 6.78 -4.43
N LEU A 82 -20.50 5.45 -4.35
CA LEU A 82 -19.37 4.51 -4.25
C LEU A 82 -18.60 4.43 -5.58
N LEU A 83 -17.33 4.02 -5.51
CA LEU A 83 -16.53 3.71 -6.69
C LEU A 83 -17.21 2.60 -7.49
N ASN A 84 -17.18 2.68 -8.83
CA ASN A 84 -17.78 1.66 -9.71
C ASN A 84 -17.34 0.22 -9.36
N ARG A 85 -16.09 0.03 -8.93
CA ARG A 85 -15.55 -1.27 -8.52
C ARG A 85 -16.19 -1.79 -7.21
N GLN A 86 -16.47 -0.91 -6.26
CA GLN A 86 -17.14 -1.28 -5.02
C GLN A 86 -18.61 -1.62 -5.28
N LYS A 87 -19.25 -0.91 -6.21
CA LYS A 87 -20.59 -1.27 -6.69
C LYS A 87 -20.60 -2.66 -7.30
N ASP A 88 -19.63 -2.97 -8.15
CA ASP A 88 -19.51 -4.31 -8.75
C ASP A 88 -19.26 -5.39 -7.69
N ALA A 89 -18.46 -5.11 -6.65
CA ALA A 89 -18.24 -6.01 -5.53
C ALA A 89 -19.54 -6.27 -4.74
N LEU A 90 -20.31 -5.22 -4.40
CA LEU A 90 -21.60 -5.35 -3.73
C LEU A 90 -22.63 -6.10 -4.59
N LEU A 91 -22.69 -5.79 -5.90
CA LEU A 91 -23.61 -6.44 -6.83
C LEU A 91 -23.26 -7.93 -7.02
N THR A 92 -21.97 -8.28 -7.03
CA THR A 92 -21.53 -9.68 -7.03
C THR A 92 -22.07 -10.39 -5.78
N VAL A 93 -21.90 -9.80 -4.59
CA VAL A 93 -22.44 -10.38 -3.35
C VAL A 93 -23.97 -10.51 -3.37
N TYR A 94 -24.69 -9.54 -3.96
CA TYR A 94 -26.14 -9.60 -4.15
C TYR A 94 -26.59 -10.72 -5.10
N GLU A 95 -25.86 -10.91 -6.21
CA GLU A 95 -26.18 -11.89 -7.24
C GLU A 95 -26.01 -13.31 -6.71
N TYR A 96 -24.98 -13.53 -5.89
CA TYR A 96 -24.70 -14.81 -5.23
C TYR A 96 -25.43 -15.00 -3.88
N ARG A 97 -26.48 -14.21 -3.59
CA ARG A 97 -27.23 -14.28 -2.31
C ARG A 97 -27.88 -15.64 -2.00
N ALA A 98 -28.03 -16.52 -3.00
CA ALA A 98 -28.57 -17.87 -2.83
C ALA A 98 -27.56 -18.86 -2.22
N LEU A 99 -26.30 -18.45 -2.03
CA LEU A 99 -25.27 -19.29 -1.42
C LEU A 99 -25.53 -19.54 0.08
N PRO A 100 -25.05 -20.67 0.64
CA PRO A 100 -25.03 -20.91 2.09
C PRO A 100 -24.27 -19.79 2.83
N GLY A 101 -24.72 -19.44 4.04
CA GLY A 101 -24.18 -18.30 4.81
C GLY A 101 -22.65 -18.33 4.98
N ASP A 102 -22.07 -19.52 5.20
CA ASP A 102 -20.61 -19.69 5.33
C ASP A 102 -19.87 -19.46 4.00
N SER A 103 -20.47 -19.89 2.89
CA SER A 103 -19.88 -19.69 1.54
C SER A 103 -19.99 -18.23 1.09
N LEU A 104 -21.07 -17.55 1.45
CA LEU A 104 -21.26 -16.12 1.19
C LEU A 104 -20.26 -15.28 2.01
N LEU A 105 -20.06 -15.63 3.28
CA LEU A 105 -19.06 -14.97 4.14
C LEU A 105 -17.64 -15.18 3.58
N ALA A 106 -17.32 -16.38 3.09
CA ALA A 106 -16.03 -16.65 2.45
C ALA A 106 -15.84 -15.81 1.17
N LEU A 107 -16.90 -15.65 0.36
CA LEU A 107 -16.88 -14.80 -0.84
C LEU A 107 -16.66 -13.33 -0.50
N ILE A 108 -17.33 -12.80 0.52
CA ILE A 108 -17.15 -11.42 1.00
C ILE A 108 -15.71 -11.19 1.46
N ARG A 109 -15.18 -12.06 2.34
CA ARG A 109 -13.80 -11.95 2.84
C ARG A 109 -12.76 -11.98 1.73
N ARG A 110 -12.96 -12.86 0.73
CA ARG A 110 -12.08 -12.91 -0.43
C ARG A 110 -12.13 -11.61 -1.24
N THR A 111 -13.33 -11.08 -1.49
CA THR A 111 -13.53 -9.85 -2.27
C THR A 111 -12.89 -8.64 -1.58
N VAL A 112 -13.06 -8.51 -0.26
CA VAL A 112 -12.41 -7.47 0.55
C VAL A 112 -10.88 -7.62 0.51
N SER A 113 -10.36 -8.83 0.71
CA SER A 113 -8.92 -9.10 0.68
C SER A 113 -8.29 -8.80 -0.69
N GLU A 114 -9.00 -9.08 -1.79
CA GLU A 114 -8.54 -8.73 -3.14
C GLU A 114 -8.44 -7.20 -3.36
N GLU A 115 -9.35 -6.43 -2.77
CA GLU A 115 -9.32 -4.95 -2.79
C GLU A 115 -8.19 -4.39 -1.90
N GLU A 116 -7.95 -4.97 -0.72
CA GLU A 116 -6.83 -4.62 0.18
C GLU A 116 -5.47 -4.84 -0.51
N ALA A 117 -5.25 -6.01 -1.11
CA ALA A 117 -4.00 -6.32 -1.80
C ALA A 117 -3.72 -5.37 -2.98
N ARG A 118 -4.77 -4.82 -3.59
CA ARG A 118 -4.66 -3.84 -4.67
C ARG A 118 -4.34 -2.44 -4.14
N ARG A 119 -4.93 -2.03 -3.01
CA ARG A 119 -4.58 -0.79 -2.30
C ARG A 119 -3.09 -0.75 -2.00
N ASP A 120 -2.55 -1.83 -1.46
CA ASP A 120 -1.15 -1.91 -1.04
C ASP A 120 -0.18 -1.75 -2.22
N LYS A 121 -0.56 -2.21 -3.42
CA LYS A 121 0.23 -1.99 -4.66
C LYS A 121 0.27 -0.52 -5.08
N VAL A 122 -0.86 0.19 -5.01
CA VAL A 122 -0.94 1.60 -5.43
C VAL A 122 -0.19 2.49 -4.46
N VAL A 123 -0.43 2.30 -3.17
CA VAL A 123 0.22 3.05 -2.09
C VAL A 123 1.71 2.72 -2.01
N GLY A 124 2.09 1.46 -2.24
CA GLY A 124 3.46 0.97 -2.18
C GLY A 124 4.41 1.67 -3.17
N ARG A 125 3.93 2.07 -4.35
CA ARG A 125 4.75 2.80 -5.33
C ARG A 125 5.22 4.17 -4.81
N ASN A 126 4.31 4.91 -4.17
CA ASN A 126 4.64 6.22 -3.58
C ASN A 126 5.56 6.07 -2.36
N ASP A 127 5.37 5.01 -1.58
CA ASP A 127 6.22 4.69 -0.43
C ASP A 127 7.66 4.38 -0.86
N ILE A 128 7.84 3.55 -1.90
CA ILE A 128 9.16 3.28 -2.46
C ILE A 128 9.79 4.56 -3.00
N ALA A 129 9.04 5.36 -3.77
CA ALA A 129 9.55 6.62 -4.31
C ALA A 129 10.03 7.58 -3.22
N SER A 130 9.30 7.65 -2.11
CA SER A 130 9.67 8.50 -0.97
C SER A 130 10.95 8.07 -0.24
N LYS A 131 11.32 6.79 -0.32
CA LYS A 131 12.52 6.22 0.32
C LYS A 131 13.73 6.25 -0.61
N VAL A 132 13.51 6.07 -1.92
CA VAL A 132 14.58 6.03 -2.94
C VAL A 132 15.03 7.45 -3.31
N ALA A 133 14.14 8.43 -3.40
CA ALA A 133 14.51 9.80 -3.80
C ALA A 133 15.59 10.46 -2.90
N PRO A 134 15.56 10.36 -1.55
CA PRO A 134 16.63 10.85 -0.70
C PRO A 134 17.97 10.14 -0.93
N MET A 135 17.94 8.83 -1.21
CA MET A 135 19.15 8.04 -1.44
C MET A 135 19.85 8.47 -2.73
N LEU A 136 19.09 8.76 -3.78
CA LEU A 136 19.60 9.33 -5.03
C LEU A 136 20.16 10.74 -4.79
N GLY A 137 19.44 11.59 -4.05
CA GLY A 137 19.95 12.93 -3.70
C GLY A 137 21.27 12.88 -2.94
N LEU A 138 21.43 11.91 -2.03
CA LEU A 138 22.67 11.67 -1.29
C LEU A 138 23.79 11.17 -2.22
N MET A 139 23.52 10.22 -3.13
CA MET A 139 24.48 9.76 -4.14
C MET A 139 24.96 10.92 -5.02
N GLY A 140 24.04 11.78 -5.46
CA GLY A 140 24.34 12.99 -6.21
C GLY A 140 25.25 13.99 -5.47
N THR A 141 25.40 13.88 -4.14
CA THR A 141 26.41 14.65 -3.39
C THR A 141 27.76 14.00 -3.37
N LEU A 142 27.80 12.68 -3.20
CA LEU A 142 29.03 11.95 -2.91
C LEU A 142 29.88 11.77 -4.17
N ILE A 143 29.26 11.62 -5.34
CA ILE A 143 29.96 11.41 -6.61
C ILE A 143 30.74 12.65 -7.08
N PRO A 144 30.15 13.87 -7.17
CA PRO A 144 30.87 15.07 -7.59
C PRO A 144 31.83 15.61 -6.51
N LEU A 145 31.69 15.19 -5.25
CA LEU A 145 32.62 15.62 -4.19
C LEU A 145 34.06 15.13 -4.43
N GLY A 146 34.24 13.96 -5.06
CA GLY A 146 35.56 13.43 -5.39
C GLY A 146 36.36 14.37 -6.30
N PRO A 147 35.85 14.70 -7.50
CA PRO A 147 36.43 15.72 -8.38
C PRO A 147 36.56 17.10 -7.72
N GLY A 148 35.58 17.51 -6.92
CA GLY A 148 35.62 18.80 -6.22
C GLY A 148 36.79 18.93 -5.24
N ILE A 149 37.01 17.91 -4.40
CA ILE A 149 38.14 17.89 -3.45
C ILE A 149 39.48 17.79 -4.21
N ALA A 150 39.54 17.04 -5.31
CA ALA A 150 40.73 16.98 -6.16
C ALA A 150 41.08 18.36 -6.76
N ALA A 151 40.07 19.11 -7.23
CA ALA A 151 40.24 20.46 -7.76
C ALA A 151 40.79 21.44 -6.71
N LEU A 152 40.34 21.33 -5.45
CA LEU A 152 40.87 22.11 -4.33
C LEU A 152 42.39 21.89 -4.15
N GLY A 153 42.87 20.66 -4.32
CA GLY A 153 44.30 20.33 -4.24
C GLY A 153 45.15 21.07 -5.29
N THR A 154 44.53 21.51 -6.39
CA THR A 154 45.18 22.26 -7.48
C THR A 154 44.95 23.77 -7.42
N GLY A 155 44.16 24.25 -6.44
CA GLY A 155 43.79 25.67 -6.33
C GLY A 155 42.67 26.12 -7.28
N ASP A 156 42.00 25.18 -7.99
CA ASP A 156 40.87 25.50 -8.86
C ASP A 156 39.56 25.62 -8.07
N VAL A 157 39.33 26.83 -7.57
CA VAL A 157 38.11 27.20 -6.85
C VAL A 157 36.85 27.19 -7.74
N THR A 158 36.99 27.30 -9.05
CA THR A 158 35.83 27.36 -9.97
C THR A 158 35.20 25.98 -10.10
N SER A 159 36.00 24.96 -10.40
CA SER A 159 35.53 23.57 -10.50
C SER A 159 35.03 23.03 -9.16
N LEU A 160 35.68 23.42 -8.06
CA LEU A 160 35.20 23.12 -6.71
C LEU A 160 33.80 23.70 -6.48
N SER A 161 33.60 24.98 -6.79
CA SER A 161 32.32 25.64 -6.59
C SER A 161 31.20 24.99 -7.40
N GLN A 162 31.45 24.63 -8.66
CA GLN A 162 30.47 23.94 -9.51
C GLN A 162 30.08 22.57 -8.93
N SER A 163 31.07 21.80 -8.46
CA SER A 163 30.83 20.47 -7.86
C SER A 163 29.97 20.57 -6.60
N ILE A 164 30.18 21.60 -5.78
CA ILE A 164 29.39 21.86 -4.56
C ILE A 164 27.96 22.27 -4.90
N ILE A 165 27.77 23.13 -5.90
CA ILE A 165 26.43 23.58 -6.31
C ILE A 165 25.59 22.38 -6.76
N VAL A 166 26.15 21.54 -7.64
CA VAL A 166 25.46 20.32 -8.10
C VAL A 166 25.11 19.40 -6.93
N ALA A 167 26.06 19.16 -6.01
CA ALA A 167 25.83 18.33 -4.83
C ALA A 167 24.69 18.87 -3.93
N PHE A 168 24.64 20.19 -3.72
CA PHE A 168 23.58 20.79 -2.92
C PHE A 168 22.21 20.66 -3.61
N ASP A 169 22.15 20.98 -4.90
CA ASP A 169 20.92 20.95 -5.68
C ASP A 169 20.31 19.55 -5.73
N THR A 170 21.14 18.50 -5.93
CA THR A 170 20.65 17.11 -5.92
C THR A 170 20.07 16.70 -4.57
N THR A 171 20.67 17.17 -3.47
CA THR A 171 20.15 16.87 -2.12
C THR A 171 18.80 17.53 -1.89
N VAL A 172 18.72 18.83 -2.19
CA VAL A 172 17.50 19.61 -2.00
C VAL A 172 16.38 19.03 -2.85
N ALA A 173 16.66 18.71 -4.12
CA ALA A 173 15.70 18.09 -5.02
C ALA A 173 15.27 16.69 -4.56
N GLY A 174 16.21 15.85 -4.11
CA GLY A 174 15.92 14.50 -3.60
C GLY A 174 15.03 14.52 -2.34
N LEU A 175 15.36 15.39 -1.37
CA LEU A 175 14.56 15.55 -0.15
C LEU A 175 13.18 16.16 -0.44
N ALA A 176 13.10 17.20 -1.27
CA ALA A 176 11.83 17.81 -1.64
C ALA A 176 10.89 16.79 -2.32
N THR A 177 11.44 16.02 -3.27
CA THR A 177 10.72 14.94 -3.96
C THR A 177 10.21 13.89 -2.98
N ALA A 178 11.03 13.50 -2.01
CA ALA A 178 10.65 12.54 -0.98
C ALA A 178 9.51 13.03 -0.09
N VAL A 179 9.61 14.27 0.40
CA VAL A 179 8.60 14.90 1.25
C VAL A 179 7.26 14.95 0.53
N VAL A 180 7.25 15.36 -0.75
CA VAL A 180 6.05 15.38 -1.58
C VAL A 180 5.44 13.98 -1.68
N CYS A 181 6.24 12.97 -2.03
CA CYS A 181 5.78 11.58 -2.13
C CYS A 181 5.22 11.04 -0.80
N LEU A 182 5.83 11.39 0.34
CA LEU A 182 5.35 11.01 1.67
C LEU A 182 3.98 11.63 1.98
N ILE A 183 3.82 12.93 1.72
CA ILE A 183 2.56 13.63 1.98
C ILE A 183 1.45 13.02 1.12
N VAL A 184 1.71 12.82 -0.18
CA VAL A 184 0.81 12.15 -1.11
C VAL A 184 0.43 10.75 -0.62
N ALA A 185 1.42 9.94 -0.22
CA ALA A 185 1.18 8.59 0.27
C ALA A 185 0.32 8.59 1.55
N LYS A 186 0.58 9.51 2.48
CA LYS A 186 -0.15 9.65 3.74
C LYS A 186 -1.61 10.06 3.53
N VAL A 187 -1.85 11.05 2.66
CA VAL A 187 -3.21 11.49 2.31
C VAL A 187 -3.98 10.36 1.65
N ARG A 188 -3.37 9.71 0.66
CA ARG A 188 -3.97 8.60 -0.09
C ARG A 188 -4.27 7.40 0.81
N ARG A 189 -3.39 7.05 1.75
CA ARG A 189 -3.64 6.00 2.77
C ARG A 189 -4.88 6.31 3.61
N GLY A 190 -4.97 7.52 4.16
CA GLY A 190 -6.10 7.91 5.00
C GLY A 190 -7.43 7.90 4.25
N TRP A 191 -7.42 8.28 2.97
CA TRP A 191 -8.59 8.11 2.10
C TRP A 191 -8.96 6.64 1.94
N TYR A 192 -8.04 5.78 1.47
CA TYR A 192 -8.28 4.35 1.27
C TYR A 192 -8.74 3.60 2.52
N GLU A 193 -8.23 3.94 3.70
CA GLU A 193 -8.70 3.37 4.98
C GLU A 193 -10.18 3.66 5.24
N ASN A 194 -10.62 4.90 4.98
CA ASN A 194 -12.02 5.27 5.10
C ASN A 194 -12.89 4.53 4.07
N TYR A 195 -12.42 4.34 2.82
CA TYR A 195 -13.14 3.56 1.81
C TYR A 195 -13.31 2.10 2.21
N MET A 196 -12.26 1.48 2.76
CA MET A 196 -12.31 0.08 3.16
C MET A 196 -13.28 -0.11 4.33
N THR A 197 -13.21 0.78 5.33
CA THR A 197 -14.13 0.76 6.47
C THR A 197 -15.60 0.89 6.05
N ALA A 198 -15.86 1.76 5.06
CA ALA A 198 -17.20 1.92 4.49
C ALA A 198 -17.66 0.69 3.70
N LEU A 199 -16.76 0.08 2.91
CA LEU A 199 -17.03 -1.15 2.16
C LEU A 199 -17.35 -2.30 3.11
N ASP A 200 -16.57 -2.49 4.16
CA ASP A 200 -16.79 -3.54 5.17
C ASP A 200 -18.14 -3.37 5.87
N SER A 201 -18.47 -2.13 6.25
CA SER A 201 -19.77 -1.81 6.86
C SER A 201 -20.92 -2.13 5.91
N ALA A 202 -20.79 -1.77 4.63
CA ALA A 202 -21.82 -2.05 3.62
C ALA A 202 -21.98 -3.56 3.35
N MET A 203 -20.86 -4.30 3.26
CA MET A 203 -20.87 -5.75 3.10
C MET A 203 -21.51 -6.45 4.30
N ALA A 204 -21.27 -5.96 5.52
CA ALA A 204 -21.88 -6.49 6.74
C ALA A 204 -23.40 -6.26 6.75
N THR A 205 -23.87 -5.05 6.44
CA THR A 205 -25.31 -4.74 6.33
C THR A 205 -25.97 -5.59 5.25
N MET A 206 -25.29 -5.78 4.13
CA MET A 206 -25.79 -6.60 3.02
C MET A 206 -25.92 -8.08 3.40
N LEU A 207 -24.95 -8.63 4.12
CA LEU A 207 -25.00 -9.99 4.64
C LEU A 207 -26.17 -10.18 5.62
N GLN A 208 -26.34 -9.24 6.56
CA GLN A 208 -27.45 -9.28 7.53
C GLN A 208 -28.80 -9.28 6.80
N LYS A 209 -28.97 -8.40 5.82
CA LYS A 209 -30.19 -8.30 5.04
C LYS A 209 -30.49 -9.55 4.22
N ILE A 210 -29.47 -10.20 3.67
CA ILE A 210 -29.62 -11.49 2.99
C ILE A 210 -30.08 -12.59 3.98
N GLY A 211 -29.57 -12.55 5.23
CA GLY A 211 -30.06 -13.40 6.33
C GLY A 211 -31.54 -13.16 6.64
N ASP A 212 -31.93 -11.90 6.85
CA ASP A 212 -33.32 -11.51 7.16
C ASP A 212 -34.29 -11.90 6.04
N MET A 213 -33.88 -11.72 4.77
CA MET A 213 -34.67 -12.18 3.61
C MET A 213 -34.87 -13.70 3.62
N ARG A 214 -33.86 -14.47 4.02
CA ARG A 214 -33.94 -15.93 4.10
C ARG A 214 -34.86 -16.38 5.24
N GLU A 215 -34.89 -15.68 6.36
CA GLU A 215 -35.85 -15.94 7.45
C GLU A 215 -37.29 -15.52 7.08
N ALA A 216 -37.46 -14.49 6.25
CA ALA A 216 -38.77 -14.07 5.76
C ALA A 216 -39.35 -15.00 4.67
N ASP A 217 -38.52 -15.56 3.80
CA ASP A 217 -38.93 -16.52 2.76
C ASP A 217 -39.18 -17.93 3.35
N PHE A 218 -38.55 -18.25 4.48
CA PHE A 218 -38.77 -19.47 5.27
C PHE A 218 -39.42 -19.13 6.62
N GLY A 219 -40.75 -19.00 6.66
CA GLY A 219 -41.53 -18.95 7.92
C GLY A 219 -41.22 -20.14 8.85
N PRO A 220 -41.66 -20.11 10.12
CA PRO A 220 -41.01 -20.73 11.30
C PRO A 220 -41.00 -22.28 11.37
N ASP A 221 -41.11 -22.99 10.25
CA ASP A 221 -41.15 -24.45 10.22
C ASP A 221 -40.44 -25.04 9.00
N VAL A 222 -39.12 -24.83 8.90
CA VAL A 222 -38.21 -25.84 8.34
C VAL A 222 -36.96 -25.85 9.20
N LYS A 223 -37.01 -26.64 10.27
CA LYS A 223 -35.81 -27.09 10.99
C LYS A 223 -34.91 -27.78 9.98
N GLN A 224 -33.74 -27.19 9.67
CA GLN A 224 -32.69 -27.90 8.94
C GLN A 224 -32.36 -29.16 9.76
N PRO A 225 -32.36 -30.38 9.16
CA PRO A 225 -31.93 -31.56 9.88
C PRO A 225 -30.41 -31.47 10.06
N GLY A 226 -29.98 -30.85 11.17
CA GLY A 226 -28.56 -30.62 11.47
C GLY A 226 -28.26 -29.49 12.45
N GLU A 227 -29.26 -28.76 12.97
CA GLU A 227 -29.03 -27.76 14.02
C GLU A 227 -28.66 -28.43 15.36
N THR A 228 -27.36 -28.61 15.58
CA THR A 228 -26.82 -28.52 16.94
C THR A 228 -26.73 -27.03 17.25
N THR A 229 -27.62 -26.57 18.11
CA THR A 229 -27.67 -25.24 18.70
C THR A 229 -26.28 -24.78 19.12
N MET A 230 -25.74 -23.78 18.44
CA MET A 230 -24.77 -22.87 19.03
C MET A 230 -25.05 -21.47 18.51
N ASP A 231 -25.35 -20.57 19.44
CA ASP A 231 -25.69 -19.15 19.29
C ASP A 231 -24.63 -18.37 18.49
N THR A 232 -24.56 -18.59 17.17
CA THR A 232 -23.49 -18.05 16.32
C THR A 232 -23.97 -16.86 15.47
N ASN A 233 -25.27 -16.57 15.44
CA ASN A 233 -25.83 -15.53 14.57
C ASN A 233 -25.57 -14.10 15.08
N ARG A 234 -25.43 -13.89 16.40
CA ARG A 234 -24.86 -12.63 16.95
C ARG A 234 -23.35 -12.55 16.76
N SER A 235 -22.69 -13.71 16.66
CA SER A 235 -21.23 -13.80 16.60
C SER A 235 -20.70 -13.41 15.22
N ALA A 236 -21.37 -13.79 14.13
CA ALA A 236 -20.93 -13.48 12.76
C ALA A 236 -20.76 -11.96 12.51
N ALA A 237 -21.71 -11.13 12.99
CA ALA A 237 -21.57 -9.68 12.97
C ALA A 237 -20.37 -9.23 13.85
N SER A 238 -20.26 -9.74 15.08
CA SER A 238 -19.14 -9.39 15.98
C SER A 238 -17.76 -9.89 15.52
N ILE A 239 -17.67 -10.96 14.71
CA ILE A 239 -16.40 -11.48 14.18
C ILE A 239 -15.87 -10.57 13.05
N VAL A 240 -16.77 -9.94 12.28
CA VAL A 240 -16.40 -8.87 11.35
C VAL A 240 -15.92 -7.63 12.13
N PHE A 241 -16.61 -7.25 13.21
CA PHE A 241 -16.20 -6.14 14.08
C PHE A 241 -14.91 -6.41 14.88
N ALA A 242 -14.64 -7.64 15.29
CA ALA A 242 -13.49 -7.99 16.15
C ALA A 242 -12.17 -8.12 15.38
N ASN A 243 -12.21 -8.56 14.11
CA ASN A 243 -10.99 -8.67 13.29
C ASN A 243 -10.64 -7.40 12.49
N GLY A 244 -11.55 -6.43 12.39
CA GLY A 244 -11.27 -5.10 11.79
C GLY A 244 -10.35 -4.20 12.63
N ALA A 245 -9.98 -4.60 13.85
CA ALA A 245 -9.13 -3.82 14.75
C ALA A 245 -7.63 -4.21 14.73
N VAL A 246 -7.20 -5.19 13.94
CA VAL A 246 -5.79 -5.65 13.94
C VAL A 246 -5.07 -5.21 12.66
N GLY A 247 -4.99 -3.90 12.47
CA GLY A 247 -4.14 -3.23 11.49
C GLY A 247 -2.87 -2.64 12.11
N ALA A 248 -2.25 -3.33 13.06
CA ALA A 248 -0.95 -2.97 13.62
C ALA A 248 -0.06 -4.21 13.76
N SER A 249 0.12 -4.96 12.68
CA SER A 249 1.17 -5.97 12.63
C SER A 249 2.49 -5.28 12.25
N LYS A 250 3.27 -4.95 13.29
CA LYS A 250 4.71 -4.76 13.16
C LYS A 250 5.28 -5.99 12.46
N VAL A 251 5.94 -5.79 11.33
CA VAL A 251 6.87 -6.76 10.75
C VAL A 251 7.99 -6.98 11.77
N PRO A 252 8.20 -8.20 12.32
CA PRO A 252 9.44 -8.51 13.01
C PRO A 252 10.51 -8.78 11.95
N ASP A 253 11.67 -8.17 12.16
CA ASP A 253 12.85 -8.28 11.33
C ASP A 253 13.23 -9.74 11.06
N ALA A 254 13.57 -10.01 9.81
CA ALA A 254 14.17 -11.28 9.41
C ALA A 254 15.64 -11.33 9.87
N GLU A 255 15.99 -12.32 10.67
CA GLU A 255 17.38 -12.81 10.79
C GLU A 255 17.43 -14.35 10.64
N PRO A 256 18.55 -14.89 10.14
CA PRO A 256 18.54 -16.13 9.35
C PRO A 256 18.80 -17.39 10.19
N LEU A 257 18.06 -18.45 9.88
CA LEU A 257 18.32 -19.82 10.30
C LEU A 257 19.59 -20.35 9.62
N ALA A 258 20.71 -20.30 10.31
CA ALA A 258 21.91 -21.06 9.99
C ALA A 258 22.67 -21.41 11.27
N GLN A 259 22.21 -22.43 12.02
CA GLN A 259 23.04 -23.24 12.95
C GLN A 259 22.19 -24.32 13.65
N GLU A 260 21.76 -25.35 12.92
CA GLU A 260 21.34 -26.61 13.59
C GLU A 260 21.51 -27.83 12.67
N MET A 261 22.73 -28.04 12.16
CA MET A 261 23.08 -29.28 11.42
C MET A 261 24.53 -29.75 11.67
N ALA A 262 25.12 -29.43 12.83
CA ALA A 262 26.47 -29.88 13.13
C ALA A 262 26.65 -30.26 14.61
N HIS A 263 25.82 -31.15 15.14
CA HIS A 263 26.17 -31.82 16.40
C HIS A 263 25.50 -33.18 16.64
N ASP A 264 25.23 -33.98 15.61
CA ASP A 264 24.71 -35.34 15.82
C ASP A 264 25.30 -36.40 14.88
N SER A 265 26.62 -36.41 14.73
CA SER A 265 27.34 -37.48 14.00
C SER A 265 28.61 -37.98 14.70
N VAL A 266 28.74 -37.84 16.02
CA VAL A 266 29.94 -38.29 16.78
C VAL A 266 29.63 -39.27 17.92
N LYS A 267 28.43 -39.86 18.00
CA LYS A 267 28.12 -40.89 19.04
C LYS A 267 27.71 -42.27 18.52
N ALA A 268 28.25 -42.66 17.37
CA ALA A 268 28.14 -44.03 16.87
C ALA A 268 29.47 -44.55 16.31
N GLN A 269 30.55 -44.46 17.09
CA GLN A 269 31.76 -45.29 16.94
C GLN A 269 32.73 -45.01 18.10
N ALA A 270 32.48 -45.65 19.25
CA ALA A 270 33.47 -46.02 20.28
C ALA A 270 32.78 -46.95 21.29
#